data_AF-A0A966Y2M7-F1
#
_entry.id   AF-A0A966Y2M7-F1
#
_cell.length_a   1.000
_cell.length_b   1.000
_cell.length_c   1.000
_cell.angle_alpha   90.00
_cell.angle_beta   90.00
_cell.angle_gamma   90.00
#
_symmetry.space_group_name_H-M   'P 1'
#
loop_
_entity.id
_entity.type
_entity.pdbx_description
1 polymer ?
#
loop_
_entity_poly.entity_id
_entity_poly.type
_entity_poly.pdbx_seq_one_letter_code
_entity_poly.pdbx_strand_id
1 'polypeptide(L)'
;MTPKQIDAFCRTLPAATRTVQWEGVTVFKVGGKMFCLIAPPGHSVGRVCFKCPPEHYEALSHAEGFRPAPYLARAKWVALDDPKFLTPAELKAYLKRALAPRLADEAEFHSSEPATSPGKPMKVPVNSIRAGNVIEYNGKLWVASKVEHISPGKGGAFVAIEAKALREGNKLQERFRSGETIEHVHIDDRECTFLFKDENGYTFMDKENFEQLVVGADVLDADLARFLQDGMEVAVSLYEGTPVGIELPKTVTLTVTEADAVVKGQSASSSYKPAVVEGGIRVMVPPHIGVGTRLVINTEDGSYMERAKD
;
A
#
# COMPACT_ATOMS: atom_id res chain seq x y z
N MET A 1 24.99 23.38 2.47
CA MET A 1 25.72 22.53 3.47
C MET A 1 26.21 21.26 2.78
N THR A 2 27.29 20.61 3.24
CA THR A 2 27.67 19.29 2.68
C THR A 2 26.76 18.16 3.20
N PRO A 3 26.59 17.04 2.46
CA PRO A 3 25.83 15.88 2.93
C PRO A 3 26.24 15.38 4.32
N LYS A 4 27.55 15.36 4.62
CA LYS A 4 28.06 14.98 5.95
C LYS A 4 27.60 15.94 7.06
N GLN A 5 27.55 17.24 6.77
CA GLN A 5 27.05 18.24 7.72
C GLN A 5 25.54 18.14 7.93
N ILE A 6 24.79 17.75 6.90
CA ILE A 6 23.34 17.53 6.98
C ILE A 6 23.08 16.27 7.82
N ASP A 7 23.80 15.18 7.57
CA ASP A 7 23.73 13.95 8.38
C ASP A 7 23.98 14.24 9.86
N ALA A 8 25.09 14.94 10.16
CA ALA A 8 25.44 15.33 11.53
C ALA A 8 24.35 16.20 12.18
N PHE A 9 23.77 17.14 11.44
CA PHE A 9 22.69 17.99 11.95
C PHE A 9 21.41 17.18 12.22
N CYS A 10 20.97 16.33 11.29
CA CYS A 10 19.75 15.54 11.46
C CYS A 10 19.84 14.59 12.66
N ARG A 11 21.03 14.07 12.99
CA ARG A 11 21.26 13.27 14.21
C ARG A 11 21.10 14.06 15.52
N THR A 12 21.17 15.39 15.48
CA THR A 12 20.92 16.24 16.65
C THR A 12 19.46 16.60 16.84
N LEU A 13 18.60 16.25 15.87
CA LEU A 13 17.18 16.54 15.95
C LEU A 13 16.48 15.54 16.91
N PRO A 14 15.51 16.01 17.70
CA PRO A 14 14.83 15.17 18.69
C PRO A 14 14.11 14.00 18.00
N ALA A 15 14.15 12.83 18.64
CA ALA A 15 13.56 11.56 18.17
C ALA A 15 13.97 11.10 16.76
N ALA A 16 14.94 11.76 16.13
CA ALA A 16 15.38 11.43 14.79
C ALA A 16 16.21 10.13 14.80
N THR A 17 15.71 9.11 14.11
CA THR A 17 16.43 7.88 13.83
C THR A 17 17.06 7.93 12.44
N ARG A 18 18.17 7.22 12.26
CA ARG A 18 18.93 7.16 11.00
C ARG A 18 19.05 5.73 10.52
N THR A 19 18.65 5.49 9.28
CA THR A 19 18.83 4.21 8.59
C THR A 19 19.48 4.44 7.22
N VAL A 20 20.00 3.38 6.61
CA VAL A 20 20.47 3.40 5.21
C VAL A 20 19.59 2.43 4.44
N GLN A 21 18.96 2.92 3.37
CA GLN A 21 18.00 2.20 2.54
C GLN A 21 18.31 2.49 1.06
N TRP A 22 17.67 1.78 0.12
CA TRP A 22 17.68 2.07 -1.33
C TRP A 22 19.05 2.45 -1.89
N GLU A 23 19.95 1.47 -2.03
CA GLU A 23 21.27 1.69 -2.66
C GLU A 23 22.12 2.79 -2.00
N GLY A 24 22.06 2.87 -0.66
CA GLY A 24 22.94 3.75 0.11
C GLY A 24 22.36 5.12 0.43
N VAL A 25 21.08 5.35 0.17
CA VAL A 25 20.36 6.55 0.64
C VAL A 25 20.28 6.53 2.16
N THR A 26 20.79 7.59 2.79
CA THR A 26 20.60 7.79 4.23
C THR A 26 19.21 8.37 4.47
N VAL A 27 18.45 7.71 5.32
CA VAL A 27 17.05 8.02 5.61
C VAL A 27 16.90 8.43 7.07
N PHE A 28 16.27 9.57 7.32
CA PHE A 28 15.94 10.06 8.65
C PHE A 28 14.45 10.02 8.93
N LYS A 29 14.07 9.48 10.09
CA LYS A 29 12.69 9.19 10.52
C LYS A 29 12.41 9.68 11.93
N VAL A 30 11.14 9.92 12.25
CA VAL A 30 10.60 10.14 13.60
C VAL A 30 9.32 9.32 13.70
N GLY A 31 9.16 8.47 14.72
CA GLY A 31 8.02 7.55 14.81
C GLY A 31 7.75 6.74 13.52
N GLY A 32 8.80 6.25 12.85
CA GLY A 32 8.70 5.54 11.56
C GLY A 32 8.48 6.44 10.33
N LYS A 33 7.99 7.67 10.50
CA LYS A 33 7.70 8.60 9.40
C LYS A 33 8.96 9.34 8.94
N MET A 34 9.32 9.19 7.66
CA MET A 34 10.49 9.86 7.09
C MET A 34 10.33 11.38 7.00
N PHE A 35 11.43 12.12 7.15
CA PHE A 35 11.46 13.58 6.97
C PHE A 35 12.61 14.09 6.11
N CYS A 36 13.72 13.35 6.00
CA CYS A 36 14.88 13.75 5.22
C CYS A 36 15.59 12.54 4.61
N LEU A 37 16.01 12.66 3.35
CA LEU A 37 16.82 11.71 2.60
C LEU A 37 18.11 12.38 2.16
N ILE A 38 19.23 11.65 2.22
CA ILE A 38 20.52 12.07 1.68
C ILE A 38 21.02 10.96 0.77
N ALA A 39 21.00 11.20 -0.54
CA ALA A 39 21.37 10.19 -1.53
C ALA A 39 22.84 10.31 -1.97
N PRO A 40 23.49 9.23 -2.41
CA PRO A 40 24.81 9.29 -3.04
C PRO A 40 24.79 10.13 -4.33
N PRO A 41 25.95 10.63 -4.82
CA PRO A 41 26.01 11.37 -6.08
C PRO A 41 25.46 10.53 -7.23
N GLY A 42 24.66 11.13 -8.11
CA GLY A 42 24.10 10.45 -9.29
C GLY A 42 22.85 9.60 -9.04
N HIS A 43 22.37 9.49 -7.79
CA HIS A 43 21.13 8.77 -7.49
C HIS A 43 19.90 9.52 -8.01
N SER A 44 18.96 8.76 -8.59
CA SER A 44 17.70 9.25 -9.17
C SER A 44 16.86 10.17 -8.25
N VAL A 45 16.81 9.89 -6.94
CA VAL A 45 15.97 10.63 -5.98
C VAL A 45 16.45 12.07 -5.73
N GLY A 46 17.69 12.42 -6.09
CA GLY A 46 18.28 13.73 -5.85
C GLY A 46 19.14 13.79 -4.59
N ARG A 47 20.02 14.78 -4.49
CA ARG A 47 21.13 14.78 -3.50
C ARG A 47 20.63 14.89 -2.04
N VAL A 48 19.66 15.75 -1.79
CA VAL A 48 18.98 15.91 -0.50
C VAL A 48 17.49 16.06 -0.78
N CYS A 49 16.66 15.23 -0.16
CA CYS A 49 15.21 15.38 -0.22
C CYS A 49 14.66 15.61 1.18
N PHE A 50 13.60 16.39 1.29
CA PHE A 50 12.89 16.55 2.55
C PHE A 50 11.41 16.81 2.31
N LYS A 51 10.57 16.39 3.27
CA LYS A 51 9.14 16.68 3.20
C LYS A 51 8.90 18.15 3.48
N CYS A 52 8.09 18.78 2.64
CA CYS A 52 7.71 20.17 2.79
C CYS A 52 6.28 20.25 3.35
N PRO A 53 5.96 21.23 4.23
CA PRO A 53 4.58 21.54 4.55
C PRO A 53 3.78 21.85 3.26
N PRO A 54 2.52 21.39 3.12
CA PRO A 54 1.74 21.55 1.90
C PRO A 54 1.67 22.99 1.37
N GLU A 55 1.58 23.97 2.28
CA GLU A 55 1.52 25.40 1.99
C GLU A 55 2.79 25.96 1.35
N HIS A 56 3.92 25.26 1.50
CA HIS A 56 5.22 25.66 0.95
C HIS A 56 5.62 24.84 -0.27
N TYR A 57 4.91 23.74 -0.56
CA TYR A 57 5.31 22.82 -1.62
C TYR A 57 5.31 23.47 -2.99
N GLU A 58 4.21 24.11 -3.40
CA GLU A 58 4.10 24.72 -4.74
C GLU A 58 5.20 25.76 -4.99
N ALA A 59 5.47 26.61 -4.00
CA ALA A 59 6.50 27.64 -4.12
C ALA A 59 7.91 27.00 -4.24
N LEU A 60 8.20 25.97 -3.43
CA LEU A 60 9.51 25.34 -3.43
C LEU A 60 9.73 24.38 -4.59
N SER A 61 8.72 23.66 -5.07
CA SER A 61 8.87 22.70 -6.17
C SER A 61 9.22 23.38 -7.50
N HIS A 62 8.93 24.68 -7.61
CA HIS A 62 9.25 25.51 -8.78
C HIS A 62 10.36 26.53 -8.52
N ALA A 63 10.92 26.57 -7.30
CA ALA A 63 12.01 27.46 -6.96
C ALA A 63 13.33 27.00 -7.60
N GLU A 64 14.22 27.95 -7.88
CA GLU A 64 15.54 27.66 -8.42
C GLU A 64 16.33 26.72 -7.50
N GLY A 65 16.92 25.67 -8.07
CA GLY A 65 17.67 24.64 -7.34
C GLY A 65 16.81 23.51 -6.76
N PHE A 66 15.48 23.62 -6.83
CA PHE A 66 14.55 22.60 -6.36
C PHE A 66 13.78 21.95 -7.50
N ARG A 67 13.26 20.77 -7.21
CA ARG A 67 12.26 20.08 -8.04
C ARG A 67 11.39 19.18 -7.17
N PRO A 68 10.22 18.74 -7.66
CA PRO A 68 9.49 17.65 -7.03
C PRO A 68 10.39 16.42 -6.83
N ALA A 69 10.37 15.84 -5.62
CA ALA A 69 11.13 14.63 -5.35
C ALA A 69 10.54 13.46 -6.15
N PRO A 70 11.34 12.67 -6.88
CA PRO A 70 10.84 11.52 -7.63
C PRO A 70 10.13 10.55 -6.71
N TYR A 71 8.99 10.03 -7.17
CA TYR A 71 8.10 9.11 -6.42
C TYR A 71 7.45 9.70 -5.16
N LEU A 72 8.01 10.76 -4.57
CA LEU A 72 7.57 11.36 -3.31
C LEU A 72 6.85 12.71 -3.50
N ALA A 73 6.84 13.25 -4.73
CA ALA A 73 6.22 14.52 -5.09
C ALA A 73 4.75 14.62 -4.68
N ARG A 74 3.98 13.55 -4.89
CA ARG A 74 2.55 13.47 -4.50
C ARG A 74 2.34 13.74 -3.01
N ALA A 75 3.31 13.32 -2.19
CA ALA A 75 3.30 13.56 -0.75
C ALA A 75 4.09 14.80 -0.32
N LYS A 76 4.24 15.76 -1.23
CA LYS A 76 4.79 17.10 -0.96
C LYS A 76 6.27 17.09 -0.55
N TRP A 77 7.05 16.20 -1.14
CA TRP A 77 8.51 16.18 -0.99
C TRP A 77 9.21 16.94 -2.12
N VAL A 78 10.26 17.68 -1.77
CA VAL A 78 11.12 18.36 -2.72
C VAL A 78 12.53 17.77 -2.69
N ALA A 79 13.18 17.76 -3.85
CA ALA A 79 14.58 17.39 -4.01
C ALA A 79 15.41 18.64 -4.28
N LEU A 80 16.58 18.69 -3.63
CA LEU A 80 17.60 19.72 -3.77
C LEU A 80 18.88 19.03 -4.28
N ASP A 81 19.16 19.21 -5.58
CA ASP A 81 20.27 18.51 -6.23
C ASP A 81 21.64 19.11 -5.88
N ASP A 82 21.71 20.44 -5.71
CA ASP A 82 22.88 21.12 -5.12
C ASP A 82 22.50 21.83 -3.80
N PRO A 83 22.88 21.26 -2.64
CA PRO A 83 22.64 21.87 -1.33
C PRO A 83 23.33 23.22 -1.08
N LYS A 84 24.07 23.77 -2.05
CA LYS A 84 24.64 25.12 -2.02
C LYS A 84 23.65 26.21 -2.41
N PHE A 85 22.52 25.89 -3.06
CA PHE A 85 21.46 26.86 -3.36
C PHE A 85 20.81 27.45 -2.11
N LEU A 86 20.92 26.76 -0.97
CA LEU A 86 20.48 27.25 0.32
C LEU A 86 21.66 27.60 1.23
N THR A 87 21.49 28.67 2.01
CA THR A 87 22.34 28.90 3.16
C THR A 87 22.17 27.78 4.19
N PRO A 88 23.18 27.51 5.03
CA PRO A 88 23.05 26.54 6.11
C PRO A 88 21.88 26.82 7.08
N ALA A 89 21.53 28.09 7.29
CA ALA A 89 20.43 28.47 8.17
C ALA A 89 19.07 28.08 7.56
N GLU A 90 18.88 28.36 6.27
CA GLU A 90 17.64 28.03 5.55
C GLU A 90 17.43 26.52 5.47
N LEU A 91 18.46 25.75 5.11
CA LEU A 91 18.33 24.30 5.03
C LEU A 91 18.00 23.68 6.40
N LYS A 92 18.64 24.15 7.48
CA LYS A 92 18.30 23.71 8.84
C LYS A 92 16.86 24.06 9.22
N ALA A 93 16.38 25.24 8.82
CA ALA A 93 15.00 25.64 9.06
C ALA A 93 14.00 24.74 8.33
N TYR A 94 14.26 24.40 7.06
CA TYR A 94 13.43 23.47 6.30
C TYR A 94 13.40 22.07 6.92
N LEU A 95 14.55 21.54 7.32
CA LEU A 95 14.62 20.21 7.97
C LEU A 95 13.88 20.18 9.31
N LYS A 96 13.96 21.25 10.11
CA LYS A 96 13.17 21.38 11.34
C LYS A 96 11.66 21.45 11.07
N ARG A 97 11.24 22.15 10.01
CA ARG A 97 9.83 22.19 9.60
C ARG A 97 9.33 20.84 9.10
N ALA A 98 10.15 20.11 8.35
CA ALA A 98 9.84 18.75 7.90
C ALA A 98 9.60 17.80 9.09
N LEU A 99 10.39 17.96 10.16
CA LEU A 99 10.35 17.17 11.38
C LEU A 99 9.11 17.46 12.26
N ALA A 100 8.73 18.72 12.42
CA ALA A 100 7.78 19.15 13.45
C ALA A 100 6.43 18.41 13.47
N PRO A 101 5.74 18.17 12.34
CA PRO A 101 4.51 17.40 12.34
C PRO A 101 4.70 15.95 12.85
N ARG A 102 5.85 15.33 12.58
CA ARG A 102 6.12 13.94 13.02
C ARG A 102 6.35 13.85 14.51
N LEU A 103 6.93 14.88 15.12
CA LEU A 103 7.07 14.95 16.58
C LEU A 103 5.71 15.11 17.26
N ALA A 104 4.80 15.87 16.64
CA ALA A 104 3.42 16.00 17.14
C ALA A 104 2.69 14.65 17.05
N ASP A 105 2.74 13.99 15.88
CA ASP A 105 2.15 12.67 15.69
C ASP A 105 2.71 11.62 16.68
N GLU A 106 4.03 11.61 16.90
CA GLU A 106 4.69 10.71 17.84
C GLU A 106 4.29 10.99 19.29
N ALA A 107 4.19 12.27 19.69
CA ALA A 107 3.75 12.65 21.03
C ALA A 107 2.28 12.30 21.29
N GLU A 108 1.41 12.51 20.31
CA GLU A 108 -0.01 12.12 20.39
C GLU A 108 -0.16 10.60 20.53
N PHE A 109 0.57 9.83 19.73
CA PHE A 109 0.59 8.36 19.79
C PHE A 109 0.94 7.86 21.20
N HIS A 110 2.02 8.37 21.81
CA HIS A 110 2.44 7.97 23.16
C HIS A 110 1.49 8.44 24.27
N SER A 111 0.66 9.47 24.02
CA SER A 111 -0.31 9.97 25.00
C SER A 111 -1.65 9.22 25.00
N SER A 112 -1.90 8.39 23.99
CA SER A 112 -3.21 7.77 23.72
C SER A 112 -3.36 6.29 24.15
N GLU A 113 -2.36 5.67 24.78
CA GLU A 113 -2.46 4.28 25.22
C GLU A 113 -3.30 4.08 26.49
N PRO A 114 -4.27 3.16 26.43
CA PRO A 114 -4.22 1.95 27.24
C PRO A 114 -3.72 0.77 26.39
N ALA A 115 -2.75 0.04 26.94
CA ALA A 115 -1.96 -1.00 26.29
C ALA A 115 -2.75 -1.98 25.41
N THR A 116 -2.52 -1.93 24.10
CA THR A 116 -2.37 -3.16 23.31
C THR A 116 -1.42 -2.88 22.15
N SER A 117 -0.24 -3.52 22.17
CA SER A 117 0.73 -3.41 21.09
C SER A 117 0.10 -3.83 19.76
N PRO A 118 0.27 -3.04 18.67
CA PRO A 118 -0.26 -3.39 17.36
C PRO A 118 0.37 -4.70 16.90
N GLY A 119 -0.47 -5.74 16.80
CA GLY A 119 -0.09 -7.05 16.24
C GLY A 119 -0.12 -8.24 17.21
N LYS A 120 -0.25 -8.05 18.53
CA LYS A 120 -0.41 -9.21 19.42
C LYS A 120 -1.86 -9.73 19.38
N PRO A 121 -2.10 -11.04 19.23
CA PRO A 121 -3.43 -11.61 19.38
C PRO A 121 -3.97 -11.30 20.77
N MET A 122 -5.19 -10.75 20.84
CA MET A 122 -5.89 -10.52 22.09
C MET A 122 -7.05 -11.50 22.21
N LYS A 123 -7.13 -12.20 23.35
CA LYS A 123 -8.31 -12.98 23.71
C LYS A 123 -9.50 -12.06 23.91
N VAL A 124 -10.46 -12.14 23.00
CA VAL A 124 -11.74 -11.45 23.10
C VAL A 124 -12.89 -12.45 23.19
N PRO A 125 -14.02 -12.10 23.81
CA PRO A 125 -15.22 -12.92 23.73
C PRO A 125 -15.63 -13.11 22.27
N VAL A 126 -15.98 -14.33 21.88
CA VAL A 126 -16.43 -14.65 20.52
C VAL A 126 -17.62 -13.77 20.10
N ASN A 127 -18.49 -13.38 21.04
CA ASN A 127 -19.62 -12.50 20.75
C ASN A 127 -19.22 -11.09 20.25
N SER A 128 -17.96 -10.68 20.40
CA SER A 128 -17.47 -9.38 19.92
C SER A 128 -16.99 -9.41 18.47
N ILE A 129 -16.82 -10.61 17.88
CA ILE A 129 -16.34 -10.77 16.52
C ILE A 129 -17.40 -10.29 15.53
N ARG A 130 -16.94 -9.56 14.51
CA ARG A 130 -17.77 -9.11 13.39
C ARG A 130 -17.16 -9.58 12.08
N ALA A 131 -17.96 -9.54 11.01
CA ALA A 131 -17.42 -9.74 9.67
C ALA A 131 -16.35 -8.67 9.37
N GLY A 132 -15.25 -9.08 8.74
CA GLY A 132 -14.04 -8.29 8.51
C GLY A 132 -12.95 -8.50 9.57
N ASN A 133 -13.29 -8.90 10.79
CA ASN A 133 -12.28 -9.12 11.83
C ASN A 133 -11.36 -10.29 11.46
N VAL A 134 -10.08 -10.17 11.83
CA VAL A 134 -9.13 -11.27 11.71
C VAL A 134 -9.01 -12.00 13.03
N ILE A 135 -9.10 -13.32 12.96
CA ILE A 135 -9.00 -14.22 14.12
C ILE A 135 -7.88 -15.22 13.92
N GLU A 136 -7.19 -15.55 14.99
CA GLU A 136 -6.28 -16.70 15.02
C GLU A 136 -7.03 -17.92 15.55
N TYR A 137 -7.11 -18.97 14.74
CA TYR A 137 -7.76 -20.22 15.11
C TYR A 137 -7.00 -21.41 14.54
N ASN A 138 -6.67 -22.38 15.40
CA ASN A 138 -5.85 -23.55 15.06
C ASN A 138 -4.49 -23.18 14.42
N GLY A 139 -3.85 -22.11 14.89
CA GLY A 139 -2.55 -21.64 14.41
C GLY A 139 -2.57 -21.03 13.01
N LYS A 140 -3.76 -20.67 12.49
CA LYS A 140 -3.95 -19.98 11.21
C LYS A 140 -4.72 -18.68 11.41
N LEU A 141 -4.44 -17.71 10.55
CA LEU A 141 -5.16 -16.44 10.50
C LEU A 141 -6.33 -16.53 9.52
N TRP A 142 -7.51 -16.11 9.97
CA TRP A 142 -8.75 -16.15 9.21
C TRP A 142 -9.43 -14.78 9.22
N VAL A 143 -9.91 -14.32 8.07
CA VAL A 143 -10.81 -13.18 7.97
C VAL A 143 -12.25 -13.67 8.10
N ALA A 144 -12.96 -13.24 9.13
CA ALA A 144 -14.37 -13.58 9.32
C ALA A 144 -15.20 -12.97 8.18
N SER A 145 -15.80 -13.81 7.32
CA SER A 145 -16.67 -13.36 6.24
C SER A 145 -18.12 -13.20 6.70
N LYS A 146 -18.57 -14.03 7.64
CA LYS A 146 -19.93 -13.99 8.18
C LYS A 146 -19.94 -14.40 9.66
N VAL A 147 -20.72 -13.71 10.47
CA VAL A 147 -20.88 -14.01 11.91
C VAL A 147 -22.37 -14.00 12.25
N GLU A 148 -22.87 -15.08 12.83
CA GLU A 148 -24.29 -15.24 13.22
C GLU A 148 -24.41 -15.64 14.69
N HIS A 149 -25.15 -14.84 15.46
CA HIS A 149 -25.48 -15.16 16.85
C HIS A 149 -26.80 -15.94 16.89
N ILE A 150 -26.75 -17.18 17.36
CA ILE A 150 -27.90 -18.08 17.36
C ILE A 150 -28.24 -18.47 18.79
N SER A 151 -29.45 -18.09 19.22
CA SER A 151 -30.03 -18.44 20.51
C SER A 151 -31.22 -19.37 20.30
N PRO A 152 -31.02 -20.71 20.34
CA PRO A 152 -32.12 -21.65 20.14
C PRO A 152 -33.08 -21.63 21.33
N GLY A 153 -34.38 -21.83 21.09
CA GLY A 153 -35.40 -21.89 22.16
C GLY A 153 -35.18 -23.02 23.18
N LYS A 154 -34.33 -23.99 22.86
CA LYS A 154 -33.84 -25.04 23.76
C LYS A 154 -32.36 -25.33 23.43
N GLY A 155 -31.45 -25.07 24.38
CA GLY A 155 -29.99 -25.23 24.22
C GLY A 155 -29.22 -23.96 24.56
N GLY A 156 -27.89 -24.05 24.62
CA GLY A 156 -27.02 -22.88 24.84
C GLY A 156 -26.87 -22.04 23.57
N ALA A 157 -26.73 -20.73 23.73
CA ALA A 157 -26.43 -19.82 22.62
C ALA A 157 -25.01 -20.07 22.07
N PHE A 158 -24.87 -19.92 20.75
CA PHE A 158 -23.61 -20.07 20.05
C PHE A 158 -23.47 -19.03 18.93
N VAL A 159 -22.23 -18.78 18.54
CA VAL A 159 -21.87 -17.92 17.41
C VAL A 159 -21.33 -18.80 16.30
N ALA A 160 -21.97 -18.77 15.14
CA ALA A 160 -21.46 -19.41 13.93
C ALA A 160 -20.61 -18.41 13.15
N ILE A 161 -19.36 -18.77 12.89
CA ILE A 161 -18.42 -17.94 12.13
C ILE A 161 -18.06 -18.68 10.85
N GLU A 162 -18.29 -18.03 9.71
CA GLU A 162 -17.69 -18.39 8.43
C GLU A 162 -16.51 -17.47 8.20
N ALA A 163 -15.35 -18.03 7.85
CA ALA A 163 -14.13 -17.27 7.63
C ALA A 163 -13.32 -17.82 6.44
N LYS A 164 -12.47 -16.99 5.86
CA LYS A 164 -11.52 -17.39 4.80
C LYS A 164 -10.10 -17.24 5.35
N ALA A 165 -9.24 -18.23 5.12
CA ALA A 165 -7.85 -18.11 5.55
C ALA A 165 -7.15 -16.98 4.77
N LEU A 166 -6.25 -16.26 5.44
CA LEU A 166 -5.52 -15.13 4.83
C LEU A 166 -4.51 -15.61 3.77
N ARG A 167 -3.79 -16.68 4.09
CA ARG A 167 -2.75 -17.26 3.22
C ARG A 167 -3.24 -18.40 2.34
N GLU A 168 -4.41 -18.95 2.66
CA GLU A 168 -4.94 -20.14 2.00
C GLU A 168 -6.37 -19.83 1.54
N GLY A 169 -6.77 -20.22 0.34
CA GLY A 169 -8.16 -20.06 -0.14
C GLY A 169 -9.20 -20.89 0.64
N ASN A 170 -8.80 -21.55 1.73
CA ASN A 170 -9.61 -22.43 2.55
C ASN A 170 -10.69 -21.65 3.29
N LYS A 171 -11.87 -22.27 3.39
CA LYS A 171 -13.01 -21.75 4.15
C LYS A 171 -13.11 -22.48 5.50
N LEU A 172 -13.35 -21.74 6.56
CA LEU A 172 -13.68 -22.23 7.89
C LEU A 172 -15.16 -21.96 8.14
N GLN A 173 -15.85 -22.94 8.71
CA GLN A 173 -17.20 -22.77 9.23
C GLN A 173 -17.27 -23.43 10.61
N GLU A 174 -17.18 -22.63 11.65
CA GLU A 174 -17.03 -23.10 13.03
C GLU A 174 -18.11 -22.52 13.94
N ARG A 175 -18.51 -23.26 14.98
CA ARG A 175 -19.50 -22.83 15.97
C ARG A 175 -18.89 -22.76 17.35
N PHE A 176 -18.87 -21.56 17.90
CA PHE A 176 -18.30 -21.26 19.20
C PHE A 176 -19.40 -21.04 20.23
N ARG A 177 -19.21 -21.49 21.47
CA ARG A 177 -20.19 -21.20 22.53
C ARG A 177 -20.13 -19.71 22.88
N SER A 178 -21.26 -19.08 23.23
CA SER A 178 -21.29 -17.64 23.52
C SER A 178 -20.41 -17.16 24.69
N GLY A 179 -19.91 -18.07 25.54
CA GLY A 179 -18.97 -17.75 26.62
C GLY A 179 -17.50 -18.02 26.28
N GLU A 180 -17.21 -18.51 25.07
CA GLU A 180 -15.86 -18.83 24.63
C GLU A 180 -15.12 -17.55 24.20
N THR A 181 -13.79 -17.59 24.32
CA THR A 181 -12.90 -16.53 23.86
C THR A 181 -12.10 -17.02 22.66
N ILE A 182 -11.83 -16.11 21.73
CA ILE A 182 -10.99 -16.37 20.56
C ILE A 182 -9.92 -15.29 20.46
N GLU A 183 -8.79 -15.64 19.87
CA GLU A 183 -7.71 -14.69 19.60
C GLU A 183 -8.12 -13.78 18.44
N HIS A 184 -8.27 -12.50 18.73
CA HIS A 184 -8.51 -11.45 17.75
C HIS A 184 -7.21 -10.77 17.39
N VAL A 185 -6.98 -10.63 16.09
CA VAL A 185 -5.76 -10.08 15.53
C VAL A 185 -6.06 -8.73 14.92
N HIS A 186 -5.25 -7.73 15.29
CA HIS A 186 -5.30 -6.43 14.65
C HIS A 186 -4.49 -6.48 13.35
N ILE A 187 -5.13 -6.13 12.24
CA ILE A 187 -4.50 -5.91 10.95
C ILE A 187 -4.39 -4.41 10.72
N ASP A 188 -3.21 -3.99 10.28
CA ASP A 188 -2.91 -2.63 9.86
C ASP A 188 -2.98 -2.58 8.33
N ASP A 189 -4.06 -2.01 7.79
CA ASP A 189 -4.23 -1.82 6.36
C ASP A 189 -3.59 -0.50 5.93
N ARG A 190 -2.61 -0.60 5.02
CA ARG A 190 -1.86 0.57 4.55
C ARG A 190 -2.07 0.81 3.07
N GLU A 191 -2.41 2.05 2.74
CA GLU A 191 -2.38 2.53 1.36
C GLU A 191 -0.93 2.51 0.85
N CYS A 192 -0.67 1.72 -0.18
CA CYS A 192 0.64 1.58 -0.78
C CYS A 192 0.57 1.80 -2.29
N THR A 193 1.69 2.16 -2.90
CA THR A 193 1.86 2.28 -4.35
C THR A 193 2.77 1.18 -4.85
N PHE A 194 2.34 0.39 -5.83
CA PHE A 194 3.21 -0.59 -6.47
C PHE A 194 4.35 0.10 -7.22
N LEU A 195 5.58 -0.39 -7.03
CA LEU A 195 6.77 0.13 -7.70
C LEU A 195 7.25 -0.83 -8.81
N PHE A 196 7.66 -2.03 -8.43
CA PHE A 196 8.20 -3.00 -9.38
C PHE A 196 8.18 -4.41 -8.82
N LYS A 197 8.41 -5.38 -9.70
CA LYS A 197 8.63 -6.78 -9.37
C LYS A 197 10.10 -7.14 -9.63
N ASP A 198 10.71 -7.86 -8.71
CA ASP A 198 12.06 -8.42 -8.85
C ASP A 198 12.08 -9.92 -8.45
N GLU A 199 13.28 -10.47 -8.21
CA GLU A 199 13.46 -11.86 -7.76
C GLU A 199 12.93 -12.11 -6.33
N ASN A 200 12.82 -11.07 -5.51
CA ASN A 200 12.40 -11.16 -4.11
C ASN A 200 10.88 -11.03 -3.94
N GLY A 201 10.18 -10.47 -4.93
CA GLY A 201 8.72 -10.37 -4.95
C GLY A 201 8.22 -9.09 -5.58
N TYR A 202 7.12 -8.57 -5.03
CA TYR A 202 6.45 -7.35 -5.47
C TYR A 202 6.73 -6.24 -4.45
N THR A 203 7.38 -5.17 -4.89
CA THR A 203 7.75 -4.05 -4.01
C THR A 203 6.70 -2.95 -4.09
N PHE A 204 6.22 -2.54 -2.93
CA PHE A 204 5.26 -1.47 -2.73
C PHE A 204 5.85 -0.38 -1.85
N MET A 205 5.35 0.84 -1.98
CA MET A 205 5.75 1.98 -1.15
C MET A 205 4.55 2.47 -0.36
N ASP A 206 4.66 2.43 0.97
CA ASP A 206 3.68 2.99 1.89
C ASP A 206 3.47 4.49 1.64
N LYS A 207 2.21 4.95 1.55
CA LYS A 207 1.89 6.32 1.18
C LYS A 207 2.11 7.33 2.31
N GLU A 208 2.12 6.87 3.56
CA GLU A 208 2.29 7.71 4.74
C GLU A 208 3.76 7.90 5.10
N ASN A 209 4.48 6.80 5.24
CA ASN A 209 5.86 6.80 5.72
C ASN A 209 6.91 6.55 4.61
N PHE A 210 6.49 6.14 3.41
CA PHE A 210 7.32 5.78 2.25
C PHE A 210 8.39 4.73 2.51
N GLU A 211 8.14 3.86 3.48
CA GLU A 211 8.86 2.60 3.59
C GLU A 211 8.46 1.67 2.44
N GLN A 212 9.43 0.92 1.95
CA GLN A 212 9.17 -0.12 0.97
C GLN A 212 8.80 -1.42 1.68
N LEU A 213 7.74 -2.05 1.19
CA LEU A 213 7.24 -3.33 1.65
C LEU A 213 7.36 -4.32 0.49
N VAL A 214 7.96 -5.48 0.77
CA VAL A 214 8.05 -6.57 -0.22
C VAL A 214 6.96 -7.58 0.10
N VAL A 215 6.07 -7.81 -0.85
CA VAL A 215 5.02 -8.83 -0.78
C VAL A 215 5.46 -10.03 -1.61
N GLY A 216 5.54 -11.19 -0.97
CA GLY A 216 5.89 -12.45 -1.61
C GLY A 216 4.75 -13.02 -2.46
N ALA A 217 5.08 -13.97 -3.33
CA ALA A 217 4.12 -14.69 -4.15
C ALA A 217 3.20 -15.64 -3.36
N ASP A 218 3.51 -15.87 -2.08
CA ASP A 218 2.66 -16.59 -1.12
C ASP A 218 1.49 -15.75 -0.61
N VAL A 219 1.61 -14.41 -0.69
CA VAL A 219 0.58 -13.46 -0.25
C VAL A 219 -0.18 -12.88 -1.43
N LEU A 220 0.53 -12.50 -2.50
CA LEU A 220 -0.10 -12.00 -3.73
C LEU A 220 -0.31 -13.15 -4.72
N ASP A 221 -1.59 -13.46 -4.96
CA ASP A 221 -2.00 -14.45 -5.96
C ASP A 221 -1.49 -14.11 -7.37
N ALA A 222 -1.06 -15.12 -8.10
CA ALA A 222 -0.47 -14.96 -9.43
C ALA A 222 -1.45 -14.39 -10.47
N ASP A 223 -2.75 -14.67 -10.35
CA ASP A 223 -3.76 -14.12 -11.25
C ASP A 223 -4.01 -12.64 -10.95
N LEU A 224 -4.07 -12.26 -9.67
CA LEU A 224 -4.18 -10.86 -9.24
C LEU A 224 -2.93 -10.05 -9.64
N ALA A 225 -1.75 -10.65 -9.51
CA ALA A 225 -0.49 -9.99 -9.83
C ALA A 225 -0.40 -9.50 -11.28
N ARG A 226 -1.13 -10.12 -12.22
CA ARG A 226 -1.13 -9.74 -13.64
C ARG A 226 -1.80 -8.38 -13.90
N PHE A 227 -2.63 -7.92 -12.96
CA PHE A 227 -3.30 -6.63 -13.05
C PHE A 227 -2.45 -5.48 -12.49
N LEU A 228 -1.35 -5.76 -11.79
CA LEU A 228 -0.50 -4.71 -11.22
C LEU A 228 0.17 -3.85 -12.29
N GLN A 229 0.13 -2.53 -12.08
CA GLN A 229 0.75 -1.52 -12.93
C GLN A 229 1.66 -0.64 -12.08
N ASP A 230 2.80 -0.20 -12.63
CA ASP A 230 3.67 0.79 -11.98
C ASP A 230 2.86 2.01 -11.53
N GLY A 231 3.03 2.42 -10.27
CA GLY A 231 2.29 3.53 -9.70
C GLY A 231 0.84 3.21 -9.28
N MET A 232 0.38 1.96 -9.36
CA MET A 232 -0.96 1.55 -8.91
C MET A 232 -1.10 1.66 -7.39
N GLU A 233 -2.16 2.30 -6.92
CA GLU A 233 -2.51 2.36 -5.49
C GLU A 233 -3.27 1.09 -5.09
N VAL A 234 -2.83 0.45 -4.00
CA VAL A 234 -3.36 -0.79 -3.43
C VAL A 234 -3.44 -0.66 -1.90
N ALA A 235 -4.24 -1.50 -1.25
CA ALA A 235 -4.18 -1.66 0.20
C ALA A 235 -3.38 -2.91 0.55
N VAL A 236 -2.35 -2.77 1.40
CA VAL A 236 -1.56 -3.90 1.91
C VAL A 236 -1.94 -4.12 3.37
N SER A 237 -2.44 -5.30 3.67
CA SER A 237 -2.78 -5.72 5.03
C SER A 237 -1.54 -6.27 5.73
N LEU A 238 -1.15 -5.65 6.85
CA LEU A 238 0.01 -6.02 7.64
C LEU A 238 -0.40 -6.67 8.97
N TYR A 239 0.29 -7.75 9.33
CA TYR A 239 0.25 -8.37 10.66
C TYR A 239 1.65 -8.33 11.26
N GLU A 240 1.84 -7.64 12.39
CA GLU A 240 3.15 -7.42 13.02
C GLU A 240 4.21 -6.90 12.02
N GLY A 241 3.79 -6.02 11.09
CA GLY A 241 4.65 -5.47 10.04
C GLY A 241 4.95 -6.42 8.87
N THR A 242 4.43 -7.65 8.91
CA THR A 242 4.55 -8.63 7.81
C THR A 242 3.31 -8.56 6.91
N PRO A 243 3.46 -8.42 5.58
CA PRO A 243 2.33 -8.52 4.67
C PRO A 243 1.61 -9.85 4.77
N VAL A 244 0.29 -9.81 4.91
CA VAL A 244 -0.59 -10.99 4.98
C VAL A 244 -1.72 -10.96 3.96
N GLY A 245 -1.93 -9.81 3.31
CA GLY A 245 -2.93 -9.66 2.26
C GLY A 245 -2.68 -8.41 1.43
N ILE A 246 -3.28 -8.39 0.26
CA ILE A 246 -3.26 -7.24 -0.64
C ILE A 246 -4.61 -7.14 -1.35
N GLU A 247 -5.16 -5.94 -1.40
CA GLU A 247 -6.40 -5.62 -2.09
C GLU A 247 -6.09 -4.64 -3.23
N LEU A 248 -6.36 -5.07 -4.46
CA LEU A 248 -6.27 -4.23 -5.65
C LEU A 248 -7.58 -3.45 -5.84
N PRO A 249 -7.56 -2.33 -6.57
CA PRO A 249 -8.77 -1.68 -7.04
C PRO A 249 -9.67 -2.68 -7.77
N LYS A 250 -10.99 -2.59 -7.56
CA LYS A 250 -11.99 -3.46 -8.22
C LYS A 250 -11.94 -3.39 -9.75
N THR A 251 -11.43 -2.29 -10.27
CA THR A 251 -11.28 -2.07 -11.70
C THR A 251 -9.92 -1.48 -12.02
N VAL A 252 -9.31 -1.95 -13.10
CA VAL A 252 -8.04 -1.43 -13.61
C VAL A 252 -8.20 -1.01 -15.07
N THR A 253 -7.41 -0.02 -15.50
CA THR A 253 -7.44 0.45 -16.90
C THR A 253 -6.22 -0.09 -17.63
N LEU A 254 -6.41 -1.01 -18.56
CA LEU A 254 -5.34 -1.70 -19.30
C LEU A 254 -5.43 -1.40 -20.80
N THR A 255 -4.28 -1.25 -21.46
CA THR A 255 -4.20 -1.04 -22.91
C THR A 255 -4.23 -2.36 -23.67
N VAL A 256 -5.00 -2.44 -24.76
CA VAL A 256 -5.00 -3.58 -25.69
C VAL A 256 -3.68 -3.65 -26.45
N THR A 257 -2.96 -4.76 -26.31
CA THR A 257 -1.72 -5.05 -27.04
C THR A 257 -1.96 -5.88 -28.30
N GLU A 258 -2.93 -6.79 -28.27
CA GLU A 258 -3.29 -7.64 -29.40
C GLU A 258 -4.82 -7.77 -29.51
N ALA A 259 -5.35 -7.80 -30.73
CA ALA A 259 -6.78 -8.01 -30.95
C ALA A 259 -7.01 -8.84 -32.21
N ASP A 260 -7.80 -9.90 -32.09
CA ASP A 260 -8.09 -10.79 -33.21
C ASP A 260 -8.91 -10.08 -34.31
N ALA A 261 -8.80 -10.59 -35.53
CA ALA A 261 -9.59 -10.13 -36.65
C ALA A 261 -11.06 -10.50 -36.47
N VAL A 262 -11.96 -9.56 -36.79
CA VAL A 262 -13.40 -9.84 -36.79
C VAL A 262 -13.71 -10.85 -37.89
N VAL A 263 -14.38 -11.95 -37.55
CA VAL A 263 -14.87 -12.92 -38.54
C VAL A 263 -15.89 -12.23 -39.44
N LYS A 264 -15.54 -12.06 -40.72
CA LYS A 264 -16.44 -11.48 -41.74
C LYS A 264 -17.77 -12.25 -41.74
N GLY A 265 -18.87 -11.56 -41.43
CA GLY A 265 -20.23 -12.11 -41.51
C GLY A 265 -20.98 -12.24 -40.18
N GLN A 266 -20.35 -11.99 -39.03
CA GLN A 266 -21.08 -11.86 -37.76
C GLN A 266 -21.67 -10.45 -37.60
N SER A 267 -22.91 -10.35 -37.10
CA SER A 267 -23.53 -9.06 -36.78
C SER A 267 -22.76 -8.38 -35.64
N ALA A 268 -22.47 -7.09 -35.79
CA ALA A 268 -21.61 -6.31 -34.88
C ALA A 268 -22.16 -6.20 -33.43
N SER A 269 -23.43 -6.57 -33.21
CA SER A 269 -24.18 -6.25 -32.00
C SER A 269 -24.10 -7.31 -30.90
N SER A 270 -23.58 -8.52 -31.16
CA SER A 270 -23.56 -9.61 -30.16
C SER A 270 -22.36 -10.56 -30.25
N SER A 271 -21.35 -10.27 -31.06
CA SER A 271 -20.12 -11.05 -31.07
C SER A 271 -19.06 -10.41 -30.16
N TYR A 272 -18.39 -11.24 -29.36
CA TYR A 272 -17.17 -10.84 -28.67
C TYR A 272 -15.99 -11.52 -29.37
N LYS A 273 -14.87 -10.83 -29.42
CA LYS A 273 -13.60 -11.37 -29.89
C LYS A 273 -12.58 -11.40 -28.76
N PRO A 274 -11.66 -12.37 -28.76
CA PRO A 274 -10.54 -12.35 -27.82
C PRO A 274 -9.59 -11.19 -28.15
N ALA A 275 -9.08 -10.55 -27.11
CA ALA A 275 -8.01 -9.58 -27.16
C ALA A 275 -7.04 -9.84 -26.00
N VAL A 276 -5.80 -9.40 -26.16
CA VAL A 276 -4.77 -9.39 -25.11
C VAL A 276 -4.53 -7.96 -24.70
N VAL A 277 -4.51 -7.71 -23.40
CA VAL A 277 -4.14 -6.41 -22.81
C VAL A 277 -2.79 -6.50 -22.09
N GLU A 278 -2.27 -5.35 -21.66
CA GLU A 278 -1.10 -5.25 -20.78
C GLU A 278 -1.13 -6.30 -19.65
N GLY A 279 0.03 -6.88 -19.33
CA GLY A 279 0.13 -8.03 -18.42
C GLY A 279 -0.23 -9.37 -19.06
N GLY A 280 -0.50 -9.39 -20.37
CA GLY A 280 -0.79 -10.61 -21.14
C GLY A 280 -2.15 -11.23 -20.81
N ILE A 281 -3.07 -10.44 -20.25
CA ILE A 281 -4.40 -10.90 -19.83
C ILE A 281 -5.28 -11.03 -21.08
N ARG A 282 -5.95 -12.19 -21.22
CA ARG A 282 -6.91 -12.43 -22.30
C ARG A 282 -8.30 -11.99 -21.86
N VAL A 283 -8.92 -11.13 -22.65
CA VAL A 283 -10.24 -10.56 -22.36
C VAL A 283 -11.13 -10.63 -23.59
N MET A 284 -12.42 -10.91 -23.39
CA MET A 284 -13.41 -10.89 -24.46
C MET A 284 -13.93 -9.47 -24.64
N VAL A 285 -13.73 -8.89 -25.82
CA VAL A 285 -14.07 -7.48 -26.10
C VAL A 285 -15.00 -7.35 -27.30
N PRO A 286 -15.79 -6.26 -27.40
CA PRO A 286 -16.60 -6.00 -28.58
C PRO A 286 -15.77 -5.91 -29.89
N PRO A 287 -16.37 -6.16 -31.07
CA PRO A 287 -15.62 -6.30 -32.32
C PRO A 287 -14.90 -5.02 -32.77
N HIS A 288 -15.43 -3.86 -32.37
CA HIS A 288 -14.91 -2.53 -32.69
C HIS A 288 -13.68 -2.13 -31.87
N ILE A 289 -13.32 -2.89 -30.82
CA ILE A 289 -12.13 -2.63 -30.02
C ILE A 289 -10.88 -3.06 -30.79
N GLY A 290 -9.90 -2.18 -30.88
CA GLY A 290 -8.62 -2.42 -31.56
C GLY A 290 -7.43 -2.22 -30.62
N VAL A 291 -6.25 -2.59 -31.12
CA VAL A 291 -4.95 -2.35 -30.45
C VAL A 291 -4.80 -0.86 -30.11
N GLY A 292 -4.23 -0.57 -28.93
CA GLY A 292 -4.06 0.79 -28.40
C GLY A 292 -5.31 1.35 -27.69
N THR A 293 -6.44 0.65 -27.71
CA THR A 293 -7.62 1.05 -26.93
C THR A 293 -7.40 0.75 -25.46
N ARG A 294 -7.76 1.68 -24.57
CA ARG A 294 -7.74 1.47 -23.11
C ARG A 294 -9.08 0.94 -22.63
N LEU A 295 -9.05 -0.13 -21.83
CA LEU A 295 -10.21 -0.84 -21.35
C LEU A 295 -10.24 -0.83 -19.82
N VAL A 296 -11.42 -0.61 -19.25
CA VAL A 296 -11.69 -0.84 -17.83
C VAL A 296 -12.01 -2.33 -17.67
N ILE A 297 -11.24 -3.02 -16.83
CA ILE A 297 -11.34 -4.46 -16.58
C ILE A 297 -11.60 -4.69 -15.09
N ASN A 298 -12.52 -5.60 -14.78
CA ASN A 298 -12.78 -6.04 -13.42
C ASN A 298 -11.64 -6.97 -12.95
N THR A 299 -11.04 -6.68 -11.80
CA THR A 299 -9.91 -7.46 -11.26
C THR A 299 -10.33 -8.77 -10.59
N GLU A 300 -11.61 -8.94 -10.26
CA GLU A 300 -12.14 -10.16 -9.63
C GLU A 300 -12.24 -11.34 -10.61
N ASP A 301 -12.68 -11.05 -11.85
CA ASP A 301 -12.94 -12.09 -12.87
C ASP A 301 -12.22 -11.83 -14.21
N GLY A 302 -11.52 -10.70 -14.36
CA GLY A 302 -10.83 -10.32 -15.59
C GLY A 302 -11.77 -9.89 -16.73
N SER A 303 -13.04 -9.61 -16.44
CA SER A 303 -14.03 -9.25 -17.47
C SER A 303 -13.89 -7.81 -17.96
N TYR A 304 -14.19 -7.61 -19.24
CA TYR A 304 -14.32 -6.29 -19.84
C TYR A 304 -15.56 -5.58 -19.28
N MET A 305 -15.38 -4.37 -18.75
CA MET A 305 -16.46 -3.53 -18.24
C MET A 305 -16.89 -2.49 -19.27
N GLU A 306 -15.97 -1.59 -19.62
CA GLU A 306 -16.19 -0.52 -20.58
C GLU A 306 -14.89 -0.08 -21.24
N ARG A 307 -15.00 0.67 -22.34
CA ARG A 307 -13.87 1.43 -22.88
C ARG A 307 -13.61 2.63 -21.96
N ALA A 308 -12.34 2.87 -21.61
CA ALA A 308 -11.96 4.03 -20.81
C ALA A 308 -12.36 5.33 -21.52
N LYS A 309 -12.81 6.34 -20.75
CA LYS A 309 -13.37 7.61 -21.25
C LYS A 309 -12.32 8.72 -21.45
N ASP A 310 -11.04 8.35 -21.41
CA ASP A 310 -9.90 9.28 -21.52
C ASP A 310 -9.71 9.83 -22.94
#